data_AF-A0A966V1S6-F1
#
_entry.id   AF-A0A966V1S6-F1
#
_cell.length_a   1.000
_cell.length_b   1.000
_cell.length_c   1.000
_cell.angle_alpha   90.00
_cell.angle_beta   90.00
_cell.angle_gamma   90.00
#
_symmetry.space_group_name_H-M   'P 1'
#
loop_
_entity.id
_entity.type
_entity.pdbx_description
1 polymer ?
#
loop_
_entity_poly.entity_id
_entity_poly.type
_entity_poly.pdbx_seq_one_letter_code
_entity_poly.pdbx_strand_id
1 'polypeptide(L)'
;MSSKSLFAKAGVVVASVALGSVAGSFISVSAAPTSVVVCASKSTGALRYSKAGTCKTTETKLTLGQEGPAGEKGATGATGATGPAGSYSGTVGIRTINLQAATLELADAGKVLVVTVGTDIT
;
A
#
# COMPACT_ATOMS: atom_id res chain seq x y z
N MET A 1 47.36 -18.41 -14.85
CA MET A 1 46.57 -17.38 -15.58
C MET A 1 45.09 -17.69 -15.43
N SER A 2 44.31 -16.66 -15.10
CA SER A 2 42.86 -16.46 -15.28
C SER A 2 41.85 -17.48 -14.74
N SER A 3 41.25 -17.19 -13.57
CA SER A 3 39.85 -16.75 -13.49
C SER A 3 39.51 -16.33 -12.04
N LYS A 4 39.57 -15.02 -11.77
CA LYS A 4 39.14 -14.44 -10.48
C LYS A 4 37.63 -14.21 -10.55
N SER A 5 36.84 -15.08 -9.91
CA SER A 5 35.41 -14.81 -9.77
C SER A 5 35.22 -13.75 -8.67
N LEU A 6 34.96 -12.52 -9.12
CA LEU A 6 34.43 -11.46 -8.27
C LEU A 6 32.95 -11.77 -7.97
N PHE A 7 32.70 -12.73 -7.09
CA PHE A 7 31.39 -12.88 -6.42
C PHE A 7 31.45 -12.27 -5.02
N ALA A 8 32.00 -11.06 -4.94
CA ALA A 8 31.90 -10.19 -3.78
C ALA A 8 31.10 -8.96 -4.20
N LYS A 9 29.98 -8.73 -3.50
CA LYS A 9 29.11 -7.54 -3.56
C LYS A 9 28.18 -7.46 -4.77
N ALA A 10 27.05 -8.15 -4.67
CA ALA A 10 25.73 -7.67 -5.09
C ALA A 10 24.76 -8.84 -5.01
N GLY A 11 24.11 -9.00 -3.85
CA GLY A 11 22.92 -9.84 -3.75
C GLY A 11 21.80 -9.16 -4.53
N VAL A 12 21.80 -9.36 -5.85
CA VAL A 12 20.70 -8.96 -6.72
C VAL A 12 19.53 -9.88 -6.39
N VAL A 13 18.56 -9.40 -5.62
CA VAL A 13 17.25 -10.03 -5.49
C VAL A 13 16.35 -9.42 -6.55
N VAL A 14 16.24 -10.11 -7.70
CA VAL A 14 15.21 -9.83 -8.71
C VAL A 14 13.94 -10.58 -8.30
N ALA A 15 12.85 -9.86 -8.06
CA ALA A 15 11.49 -10.32 -8.36
C ALA A 15 10.52 -9.12 -8.33
N SER A 16 10.03 -8.77 -9.50
CA SER A 16 9.05 -7.73 -9.83
C SER A 16 7.65 -8.01 -9.29
N VAL A 17 6.99 -6.99 -8.72
CA VAL A 17 5.52 -6.82 -8.84
C VAL A 17 5.25 -5.38 -9.25
N ALA A 18 4.89 -5.25 -10.53
CA ALA A 18 4.47 -4.04 -11.19
C ALA A 18 2.96 -3.81 -10.97
N LEU A 19 2.61 -2.53 -10.79
CA LEU A 19 1.30 -1.89 -10.96
C LEU A 19 0.21 -2.18 -9.90
N GLY A 20 0.10 -1.26 -8.94
CA GLY A 20 -1.00 -1.16 -7.99
C GLY A 20 -0.80 0.02 -7.05
N SER A 21 -0.95 1.24 -7.56
CA SER A 21 -0.75 2.51 -6.85
C SER A 21 -1.72 2.67 -5.67
N VAL A 22 -1.24 2.43 -4.44
CA VAL A 22 -1.64 3.23 -3.28
C VAL A 22 -0.40 3.46 -2.44
N ALA A 23 0.03 4.71 -2.37
CA ALA A 23 1.23 5.16 -1.70
C ALA A 23 1.20 4.79 -0.20
N GLY A 24 1.92 3.73 0.15
CA GLY A 24 2.30 3.39 1.51
C GLY A 24 3.67 2.76 1.42
N SER A 25 4.72 3.56 1.37
CA SER A 25 6.10 3.08 1.44
C SER A 25 6.32 2.49 2.82
N PHE A 26 6.10 1.19 2.99
CA PHE A 26 6.52 0.48 4.18
C PHE A 26 8.04 0.41 4.13
N ILE A 27 8.72 1.26 4.90
CA ILE A 27 10.13 1.03 5.22
C ILE A 27 10.13 -0.20 6.11
N SER A 28 10.50 -1.35 5.55
CA SER A 28 10.87 -2.52 6.34
C SER A 28 12.05 -2.10 7.20
N VAL A 29 11.82 -1.75 8.46
CA VAL A 29 12.90 -1.69 9.44
C VAL A 29 13.27 -3.13 9.70
N SER A 30 14.19 -3.66 8.89
CA SER A 30 15.00 -4.77 9.32
C SER A 30 15.88 -4.21 10.44
N ALA A 31 15.37 -4.20 11.67
CA ALA A 31 16.25 -4.05 12.81
C ALA A 31 17.21 -5.23 12.71
N ALA A 32 18.45 -4.96 12.28
CA ALA A 32 19.48 -5.97 12.39
C ALA A 32 19.48 -6.36 13.88
N PRO A 33 19.27 -7.65 14.24
CA PRO A 33 19.15 -8.03 15.64
C PRO A 33 20.43 -7.59 16.33
N THR A 34 20.36 -6.51 17.11
CA THR A 34 21.50 -6.01 17.89
C THR A 34 21.64 -6.94 19.07
N SER A 35 22.15 -8.13 18.79
CA SER A 35 22.45 -9.13 19.80
C SER A 35 23.57 -8.59 20.68
N VAL A 36 23.23 -8.40 21.95
CA VAL A 36 24.13 -7.93 23.00
C VAL A 36 24.74 -9.14 23.67
N VAL A 37 26.07 -9.24 23.62
CA VAL A 37 26.79 -10.26 24.37
C VAL A 37 27.08 -9.75 25.78
N VAL A 38 26.60 -10.49 26.77
CA VAL A 38 26.91 -10.32 28.19
C VAL A 38 27.67 -11.55 28.69
N CYS A 39 28.66 -11.33 29.54
CA CYS A 39 29.42 -12.38 30.18
C CYS A 39 29.09 -12.41 31.67
N ALA A 40 28.64 -13.55 32.17
CA ALA A 40 28.34 -13.76 33.58
C ALA A 40 29.52 -14.45 34.28
N SER A 41 30.02 -13.90 35.38
CA SER A 41 31.01 -14.56 36.23
C SER A 41 30.47 -15.85 36.82
N LYS A 42 31.20 -16.97 36.64
CA LYS A 42 30.79 -18.29 37.16
C LYS A 42 30.80 -18.35 38.69
N SER A 43 31.61 -17.52 39.35
CA SER A 43 31.78 -17.55 40.81
C SER A 43 30.93 -16.52 41.55
N THR A 44 30.68 -15.36 40.95
CA THR A 44 30.00 -14.23 41.62
C THR A 44 28.67 -13.85 40.98
N GLY A 45 28.36 -14.36 39.79
CA GLY A 45 27.17 -13.98 39.03
C GLY A 45 27.20 -12.56 38.45
N ALA A 46 28.30 -11.81 38.63
CA ALA A 46 28.43 -10.46 38.09
C ALA A 46 28.34 -10.47 36.56
N LEU A 47 27.52 -9.58 35.99
CA LEU A 47 27.31 -9.43 34.56
C LEU A 47 28.20 -8.31 34.01
N ARG A 48 28.90 -8.57 32.91
CA ARG A 48 29.56 -7.53 32.11
C ARG A 48 29.12 -7.54 30.66
N TYR A 49 28.97 -6.36 30.08
CA TYR A 49 28.79 -6.20 28.65
C TYR A 49 30.10 -6.44 27.90
N SER A 50 30.08 -7.23 26.83
CA SER A 50 31.23 -7.48 25.96
C SER A 50 30.96 -6.99 24.54
N LYS A 51 31.44 -5.80 24.22
CA LYS A 51 31.37 -5.23 22.87
C LYS A 51 32.11 -6.07 21.83
N ALA A 52 33.17 -6.77 22.24
CA ALA A 52 33.94 -7.67 21.38
C ALA A 52 33.31 -9.08 21.24
N GLY A 53 32.25 -9.39 22.00
CA GLY A 53 31.58 -10.69 21.95
C GLY A 53 32.36 -11.86 22.59
N THR A 54 33.48 -11.56 23.27
CA THR A 54 34.35 -12.53 23.93
C THR A 54 34.20 -12.47 25.44
N CYS A 55 34.17 -13.63 26.09
CA CYS A 55 34.10 -13.78 27.54
C CYS A 55 35.38 -14.40 28.08
N LYS A 56 35.69 -14.18 29.37
CA LYS A 56 36.83 -14.88 30.00
C LYS A 56 36.46 -16.34 30.23
N THR A 57 37.46 -17.21 30.39
CA THR A 57 37.26 -18.65 30.67
C THR A 57 36.50 -18.91 31.98
N THR A 58 36.57 -17.97 32.93
CA THR A 58 35.84 -17.99 34.20
C THR A 58 34.40 -17.47 34.09
N GLU A 59 33.87 -17.35 32.87
CA GLU A 59 32.55 -16.76 32.62
C GLU A 59 31.71 -17.57 31.65
N THR A 60 30.41 -17.30 31.69
CA THR A 60 29.41 -17.86 30.78
C THR A 60 28.97 -16.78 29.80
N LYS A 61 29.02 -17.09 28.51
CA LYS A 61 28.57 -16.21 27.43
C LYS A 61 27.05 -16.29 27.29
N LEU A 62 26.39 -15.13 27.39
CA LEU A 62 24.96 -14.96 27.19
C LEU A 62 24.76 -13.96 26.05
N THR A 63 23.97 -14.34 25.06
CA THR A 63 23.61 -13.48 23.94
C THR A 63 22.16 -13.07 24.13
N LEU A 64 21.91 -11.79 24.39
CA LEU A 64 20.59 -11.20 24.55
C LEU A 64 20.19 -10.48 23.27
N GLY A 65 18.91 -10.48 22.91
CA GLY A 65 18.42 -9.73 21.74
C GLY A 65 17.69 -10.60 20.71
N GLN A 66 16.77 -11.45 21.18
CA GLN A 66 15.80 -12.03 20.26
C GLN A 66 14.81 -10.94 19.87
N GLU A 67 14.79 -10.59 18.59
CA GLU A 67 13.70 -9.79 18.04
C GLU A 67 12.40 -10.58 18.21
N GLY A 68 11.38 -9.93 18.77
CA GLY A 68 10.05 -10.51 18.87
C GLY A 68 9.44 -10.73 17.48
N PRO A 69 8.38 -11.54 17.36
CA PRO A 69 7.66 -11.65 16.10
C PRO A 69 7.17 -10.27 15.67
N ALA A 70 7.10 -10.05 14.35
CA ALA A 70 6.47 -8.86 13.82
C ALA A 70 5.04 -8.73 14.37
N GLY A 71 4.63 -7.50 14.69
CA GLY A 71 3.26 -7.23 15.12
C GLY A 71 2.25 -7.63 14.05
N GLU A 72 1.02 -7.96 14.47
CA GLU A 72 -0.06 -8.26 13.54
C GLU A 72 -0.34 -7.08 12.60
N LYS A 73 -0.76 -7.40 11.38
CA LYS A 73 -1.22 -6.38 10.43
C LYS A 73 -2.38 -5.62 11.07
N GLY A 74 -2.36 -4.28 10.96
CA GLY A 74 -3.48 -3.44 11.36
C GLY A 74 -4.81 -3.85 10.71
N ALA A 75 -5.92 -3.54 11.39
CA ALA A 75 -7.26 -3.73 10.85
C ALA A 75 -7.45 -2.96 9.54
N THR A 76 -8.28 -3.51 8.65
CA THR A 76 -8.70 -2.78 7.45
C THR A 76 -9.49 -1.52 7.87
N GLY A 77 -9.26 -0.40 7.18
CA GLY A 77 -10.02 0.83 7.43
C GLY A 77 -11.51 0.65 7.19
N ALA A 78 -12.33 1.52 7.79
CA ALA A 78 -13.77 1.51 7.57
C ALA A 78 -14.13 1.82 6.10
N THR A 79 -15.19 1.19 5.60
CA THR A 79 -15.79 1.55 4.30
C THR A 79 -16.21 3.03 4.31
N GLY A 80 -15.98 3.74 3.21
CA GLY A 80 -16.43 5.13 3.05
C GLY A 80 -17.96 5.26 3.11
N ALA A 81 -18.45 6.46 3.42
CA ALA A 81 -19.89 6.73 3.43
C ALA A 81 -20.50 6.56 2.03
N THR A 82 -21.74 6.09 1.97
CA THR A 82 -22.53 6.10 0.73
C THR A 82 -22.72 7.53 0.23
N GLY A 83 -22.58 7.75 -1.08
CA GLY A 83 -22.82 9.05 -1.69
C GLY A 83 -24.29 9.50 -1.54
N PRO A 84 -24.57 10.80 -1.67
CA PRO A 84 -25.94 11.30 -1.65
C PRO A 84 -26.76 10.71 -2.81
N ALA A 85 -28.05 10.44 -2.55
CA ALA A 85 -28.97 10.07 -3.61
C ALA A 85 -29.12 11.22 -4.61
N GLY A 86 -29.13 10.90 -5.91
CA GLY A 86 -29.48 11.87 -6.95
C GLY A 86 -30.95 12.29 -6.80
N SER A 87 -31.24 13.59 -6.85
CA SER A 87 -32.61 14.12 -6.87
C SER A 87 -32.96 14.58 -8.29
N TYR A 88 -33.96 13.93 -8.88
CA TYR A 88 -34.65 14.46 -10.07
C TYR A 88 -35.91 15.17 -9.58
N SER A 89 -35.76 16.40 -9.08
CA SER A 89 -36.90 17.26 -8.77
C SER A 89 -37.14 18.21 -9.94
N GLY A 90 -38.00 17.79 -10.86
CA GLY A 90 -38.37 18.59 -12.02
C GLY A 90 -39.70 18.11 -12.60
N THR A 91 -40.49 19.05 -13.09
CA THR A 91 -41.63 18.73 -13.96
C THR A 91 -41.10 18.00 -15.20
N VAL A 92 -41.78 16.94 -15.65
CA VAL A 92 -41.43 16.28 -16.92
C VAL A 92 -41.63 17.31 -18.03
N GLY A 93 -40.54 17.91 -18.49
CA GLY A 93 -40.55 18.84 -19.61
C GLY A 93 -40.70 18.07 -20.91
N ILE A 94 -41.59 18.52 -21.80
CA ILE A 94 -41.63 18.04 -23.17
C ILE A 94 -40.83 19.04 -24.01
N ARG A 95 -39.89 18.55 -24.83
CA ARG A 95 -39.19 19.36 -25.83
C ARG A 95 -39.46 18.81 -27.21
N THR A 96 -40.11 19.59 -28.07
CA THR A 96 -40.24 19.25 -29.48
C THR A 96 -38.97 19.60 -30.22
N ILE A 97 -38.37 18.65 -30.94
CA ILE A 97 -37.15 18.85 -31.73
C ILE A 97 -37.39 18.53 -33.21
N ASN A 98 -36.73 19.28 -34.08
CA ASN A 98 -36.68 19.01 -35.52
C ASN A 98 -35.39 18.24 -35.86
N LEU A 99 -35.52 17.10 -36.55
CA LEU A 99 -34.42 16.18 -36.91
C LEU A 99 -33.32 16.79 -37.79
N GLN A 100 -33.56 17.94 -38.41
CA GLN A 100 -32.64 18.53 -39.39
C GLN A 100 -31.59 19.46 -38.75
N ALA A 101 -31.74 19.81 -37.46
CA ALA A 101 -30.84 20.77 -36.80
C ALA A 101 -30.74 20.67 -35.26
N ALA A 102 -31.16 19.58 -34.63
CA ALA A 102 -31.15 19.48 -33.16
C ALA A 102 -29.86 18.88 -32.60
N THR A 103 -29.18 19.63 -31.72
CA THR A 103 -28.15 19.12 -30.80
C THR A 103 -28.80 18.85 -29.44
N LEU A 104 -28.52 17.67 -28.87
CA LEU A 104 -29.00 17.27 -27.53
C LEU A 104 -28.03 17.81 -26.48
N GLU A 105 -28.57 18.44 -25.43
CA GLU A 105 -27.75 18.99 -24.34
C GLU A 105 -28.11 18.35 -23.00
N LEU A 106 -27.26 18.55 -21.98
CA LEU A 106 -27.51 18.04 -20.63
C LEU A 106 -28.82 18.59 -20.03
N ALA A 107 -29.27 19.76 -20.52
CA ALA A 107 -30.58 20.33 -20.20
C ALA A 107 -31.78 19.50 -20.71
N ASP A 108 -31.58 18.56 -21.64
CA ASP A 108 -32.60 17.62 -22.11
C ASP A 108 -32.71 16.36 -21.24
N ALA A 109 -31.78 16.17 -20.29
CA ALA A 109 -31.83 15.04 -19.37
C ALA A 109 -33.12 15.08 -18.53
N GLY A 110 -33.89 13.98 -18.56
CA GLY A 110 -35.18 13.87 -17.87
C GLY A 110 -36.39 14.48 -18.60
N LYS A 111 -36.20 15.00 -19.82
CA LYS A 111 -37.31 15.47 -20.68
C LYS A 111 -37.79 14.40 -21.65
N VAL A 112 -39.05 14.50 -22.08
CA VAL A 112 -39.59 13.72 -23.20
C VAL A 112 -39.36 14.49 -24.49
N LEU A 113 -38.62 13.90 -25.43
CA LEU A 113 -38.35 14.53 -26.71
C LEU A 113 -39.37 14.09 -27.76
N VAL A 114 -40.14 15.03 -28.27
CA VAL A 114 -41.09 14.80 -29.36
C VAL A 114 -40.42 15.20 -30.65
N VAL A 115 -40.24 14.25 -31.55
CA VAL A 115 -39.53 14.48 -32.80
C VAL A 115 -40.55 14.77 -33.90
N THR A 116 -40.44 15.93 -34.53
CA THR A 116 -41.25 16.27 -35.70
C THR A 116 -40.40 16.14 -36.96
N VAL A 117 -40.82 15.27 -37.86
CA VAL A 117 -40.31 15.21 -39.24
C VAL A 117 -41.16 16.20 -40.04
N GLY A 118 -40.54 17.23 -40.60
CA GLY A 118 -41.21 18.24 -41.43
C GLY A 118 -41.63 17.70 -42.79
N THR A 119 -42.43 16.64 -42.81
CA THR A 119 -43.17 16.28 -44.02
C THR A 119 -44.55 16.90 -43.87
N ASP A 120 -44.74 18.07 -44.48
CA ASP A 120 -46.06 18.68 -44.65
C ASP A 120 -47.03 17.58 -45.14
N ILE A 121 -47.99 17.19 -44.30
CA ILE A 121 -49.08 16.32 -44.75
C ILE A 121 -50.04 17.23 -45.52
N THR A 122 -49.84 17.26 -46.85
CA THR A 122 -50.75 17.92 -47.79
C THR A 122 -51.81 16.94 -48.26
#